data_AF-A0A7V5LUC6-F1
#
_entry.id   AF-A0A7V5LUC6-F1
#
_cell.length_a   1.000
_cell.length_b   1.000
_cell.length_c   1.000
_cell.angle_alpha   90.00
_cell.angle_beta   90.00
_cell.angle_gamma   90.00
#
_symmetry.space_group_name_H-M   'P 1'
#
loop_
_entity.id
_entity.type
_entity.pdbx_description
1 polymer ?
#
loop_
_entity_poly.entity_id
_entity_poly.type
_entity_poly.pdbx_seq_one_letter_code
_entity_poly.pdbx_strand_id
1 'polypeptide(L)'
;QCAGQRDENHLPYCSGYCCLASLKQAKYIREADPEAKAFIIYDHMRTMGIYENFYKTLQDDPGVFLTKGKVVEVSEGEDGKVKVIVDETLLGEKLEINVDLVVLAIGMVPVTAEEPVLNLEYRQGPGLPTDELELFYGYADSNYVCFPYETRRTGIYAAGAIHQPMTIAQAIEDARGAALKAIQCLVAIEEGHAVHPRTWDFAYPEFDLKMCTQCKRCTEECPFGALNEDEAGNPLPNITRCRRCGTCFGACPQRIINFKDYSIEMVGNMIKATEMPEQGYGLYRLMAFVCENDALPALDMAAYQKKNIPVSFRIIPVRCLGAVNVSFVKDAMSKGYDGILLLGCKYGENYQCHFIKGSELANRRMENVAETLQQLALEQERVTLHTVAIDEVEEAVKKLNEFNEEMKGFEENPFKGW
;
A
#
# COMPACT_ATOMS: atom_id res chain seq x y z
N GLN A 1 -20.53 -17.49 -19.38
CA GLN A 1 -19.89 -16.89 -18.18
C GLN A 1 -18.69 -16.05 -18.60
N CYS A 2 -18.18 -15.22 -17.68
CA CYS A 2 -16.96 -14.42 -17.88
C CYS A 2 -17.02 -13.53 -19.15
N ALA A 3 -18.19 -12.98 -19.49
CA ALA A 3 -18.30 -12.12 -20.65
C ALA A 3 -17.46 -10.86 -20.42
N GLY A 4 -16.34 -10.74 -21.17
CA GLY A 4 -15.36 -9.67 -21.01
C GLY A 4 -14.49 -9.75 -19.75
N GLN A 5 -14.49 -10.88 -19.03
CA GLN A 5 -13.74 -11.03 -17.77
C GLN A 5 -12.70 -12.14 -17.86
N ARG A 6 -11.66 -12.02 -17.03
CA ARG A 6 -10.50 -12.92 -17.06
C ARG A 6 -9.86 -12.93 -18.45
N ASP A 7 -9.84 -11.75 -19.07
CA ASP A 7 -9.21 -11.46 -20.35
C ASP A 7 -8.21 -10.32 -20.11
N GLU A 8 -6.93 -10.61 -20.35
CA GLU A 8 -5.84 -9.64 -20.18
C GLU A 8 -6.04 -8.38 -21.04
N ASN A 9 -6.81 -8.49 -22.13
CA ASN A 9 -7.08 -7.38 -23.05
C ASN A 9 -8.37 -6.60 -22.73
N HIS A 10 -9.14 -7.00 -21.71
CA HIS A 10 -10.36 -6.30 -21.31
C HIS A 10 -10.48 -6.13 -19.80
N LEU A 11 -11.07 -7.09 -19.06
CA LEU A 11 -11.05 -7.10 -17.60
C LEU A 11 -10.18 -8.28 -17.13
N PRO A 12 -8.94 -8.03 -16.67
CA PRO A 12 -7.98 -9.10 -16.33
C PRO A 12 -8.31 -9.83 -15.02
N TYR A 13 -9.40 -9.45 -14.35
CA TYR A 13 -9.82 -9.98 -13.06
C TYR A 13 -11.15 -10.73 -13.13
N CYS A 14 -11.49 -11.43 -12.04
CA CYS A 14 -12.77 -12.11 -11.88
C CYS A 14 -13.67 -11.31 -10.95
N SER A 15 -14.93 -11.07 -11.34
CA SER A 15 -15.86 -10.34 -10.46
C SER A 15 -16.42 -11.14 -9.28
N GLY A 16 -16.08 -12.43 -9.14
CA GLY A 16 -16.48 -13.30 -8.03
C GLY A 16 -17.98 -13.62 -7.89
N TYR A 17 -18.87 -12.81 -8.47
CA TYR A 17 -20.33 -12.87 -8.31
C TYR A 17 -21.06 -13.48 -9.51
N CYS A 18 -20.53 -13.33 -10.73
CA CYS A 18 -21.23 -13.66 -11.98
C CYS A 18 -21.72 -15.12 -12.06
N CYS A 19 -20.94 -16.08 -11.55
CA CYS A 19 -21.33 -17.50 -11.48
C CYS A 19 -22.59 -17.71 -10.62
N LEU A 20 -22.59 -17.15 -9.40
CA LEU A 20 -23.73 -17.24 -8.48
C LEU A 20 -24.96 -16.53 -9.04
N ALA A 21 -24.75 -15.36 -9.66
CA ALA A 21 -25.83 -14.61 -10.29
C ALA A 21 -26.54 -15.44 -11.36
N SER A 22 -25.79 -16.09 -12.25
CA SER A 22 -26.39 -16.91 -13.31
C SER A 22 -27.11 -18.15 -12.76
N LEU A 23 -26.55 -18.84 -11.76
CA LEU A 23 -27.24 -19.97 -11.11
C LEU A 23 -28.57 -19.52 -10.48
N LYS A 24 -28.58 -18.36 -9.82
CA LYS A 24 -29.80 -17.77 -9.26
C LYS A 24 -30.83 -17.43 -10.33
N GLN A 25 -30.42 -16.79 -11.42
CA GLN A 25 -31.33 -16.44 -12.51
C GLN A 25 -31.88 -17.69 -13.21
N ALA A 26 -31.05 -18.71 -13.43
CA ALA A 26 -31.50 -19.98 -13.98
C ALA A 26 -32.57 -20.61 -13.07
N LYS A 27 -32.34 -20.63 -11.75
CA LYS A 27 -33.34 -21.13 -10.79
C LYS A 27 -34.66 -20.38 -10.89
N TYR A 28 -34.64 -19.04 -10.93
CA TYR A 28 -35.87 -18.24 -11.05
C TYR A 28 -36.65 -18.52 -12.33
N ILE A 29 -35.96 -18.75 -13.45
CA ILE A 29 -36.61 -19.13 -14.71
C ILE A 29 -37.26 -20.51 -14.58
N ARG A 30 -36.56 -21.49 -14.00
CA ARG A 30 -37.06 -22.85 -13.78
C ARG A 30 -38.25 -22.91 -12.82
N GLU A 31 -38.27 -22.05 -11.81
CA GLU A 31 -39.40 -21.90 -10.87
C GLU A 31 -40.62 -21.26 -11.54
N ALA A 32 -40.40 -20.31 -12.45
CA ALA A 32 -41.47 -19.66 -13.20
C ALA A 32 -42.04 -20.55 -14.32
N ASP A 33 -41.17 -21.34 -14.98
CA ASP A 33 -41.53 -22.27 -16.04
C ASP A 33 -40.74 -23.59 -15.91
N PRO A 34 -41.40 -24.66 -15.40
CA PRO A 34 -40.80 -25.99 -15.27
C PRO A 34 -40.41 -26.68 -16.58
N GLU A 35 -40.77 -26.15 -17.75
CA GLU A 35 -40.33 -26.66 -19.06
C GLU A 35 -39.15 -25.87 -19.66
N ALA A 36 -38.83 -24.69 -19.11
CA ALA A 36 -37.76 -23.83 -19.62
C ALA A 36 -36.36 -24.45 -19.45
N LYS A 37 -35.48 -24.30 -20.43
CA LYS A 37 -34.11 -24.86 -20.37
C LYS A 37 -33.09 -23.74 -20.19
N ALA A 38 -32.25 -23.85 -19.18
CA ALA A 38 -31.19 -22.89 -18.89
C ALA A 38 -29.81 -23.51 -19.17
N PHE A 39 -29.09 -22.97 -20.15
CA PHE A 39 -27.74 -23.39 -20.48
C PHE A 39 -26.72 -22.41 -19.88
N ILE A 40 -25.86 -22.88 -18.98
CA ILE A 40 -24.78 -22.08 -18.40
C ILE A 40 -23.44 -22.63 -18.89
N ILE A 41 -22.81 -21.87 -19.79
CA ILE A 41 -21.49 -22.17 -20.35
C ILE A 41 -20.43 -21.44 -19.55
N TYR A 42 -19.43 -22.16 -19.02
CA TYR A 42 -18.40 -21.60 -18.15
C TYR A 42 -17.01 -22.20 -18.39
N ASP A 43 -15.96 -21.50 -17.95
CA ASP A 43 -14.62 -22.08 -17.88
C ASP A 43 -14.38 -22.71 -16.49
N HIS A 44 -14.51 -21.91 -15.43
CA HIS A 44 -14.50 -22.38 -14.04
C HIS A 44 -15.73 -21.85 -13.30
N MET A 45 -16.48 -22.74 -12.65
CA MET A 45 -17.58 -22.34 -11.76
C MET A 45 -16.96 -21.89 -10.43
N ARG A 46 -17.23 -20.64 -10.03
CA ARG A 46 -16.69 -20.05 -8.80
C ARG A 46 -17.80 -19.81 -7.78
N THR A 47 -18.08 -20.81 -6.96
CA THR A 47 -19.08 -20.83 -5.89
C THR A 47 -18.40 -21.02 -4.54
N MET A 48 -17.89 -19.93 -3.96
CA MET A 48 -17.03 -19.99 -2.76
C MET A 48 -17.81 -20.41 -1.50
N GLY A 49 -17.19 -21.26 -0.67
CA GLY A 49 -17.72 -21.62 0.65
C GLY A 49 -19.09 -22.30 0.60
N ILE A 50 -20.03 -21.83 1.42
CA ILE A 50 -21.36 -22.43 1.56
C ILE A 50 -22.19 -22.40 0.27
N TYR A 51 -21.85 -21.53 -0.68
CA TYR A 51 -22.55 -21.42 -1.95
C TYR A 51 -22.33 -22.61 -2.88
N GLU A 52 -21.35 -23.47 -2.58
CA GLU A 52 -21.17 -24.75 -3.26
C GLU A 52 -22.42 -25.64 -3.15
N ASN A 53 -23.14 -25.58 -2.02
CA ASN A 53 -24.39 -26.34 -1.87
C ASN A 53 -25.48 -25.82 -2.82
N PHE A 54 -25.51 -24.51 -3.08
CA PHE A 54 -26.43 -23.93 -4.05
C PHE A 54 -26.10 -24.38 -5.47
N TYR A 55 -24.80 -24.43 -5.82
CA TYR A 55 -24.37 -24.99 -7.10
C TYR A 55 -24.82 -26.44 -7.28
N LYS A 56 -24.64 -27.29 -6.26
CA LYS A 56 -25.09 -28.69 -6.27
C LYS A 56 -26.60 -28.82 -6.47
N THR A 57 -27.40 -28.03 -5.76
CA THR A 57 -28.86 -28.05 -5.95
C THR A 57 -29.27 -27.75 -7.40
N LEU A 58 -28.54 -26.87 -8.08
CA LEU A 58 -28.80 -26.55 -9.49
C LEU A 58 -28.31 -27.63 -10.46
N GLN A 59 -27.34 -28.46 -10.07
CA GLN A 59 -26.95 -29.64 -10.86
C GLN A 59 -28.04 -30.72 -10.87
N ASP A 60 -28.85 -30.77 -9.81
CA ASP A 60 -29.95 -31.74 -9.69
C ASP A 60 -31.23 -31.31 -10.44
N ASP A 61 -31.31 -30.06 -10.94
CA ASP A 61 -32.44 -29.58 -11.74
C ASP A 61 -32.32 -30.07 -13.20
N PRO A 62 -33.26 -30.88 -13.71
CA PRO A 62 -33.17 -31.47 -15.05
C PRO A 62 -33.27 -30.44 -16.20
N GLY A 63 -33.71 -29.21 -15.94
CA GLY A 63 -33.76 -28.14 -16.93
C GLY A 63 -32.55 -27.21 -16.90
N VAL A 64 -31.57 -27.46 -16.02
CA VAL A 64 -30.33 -26.66 -15.93
C VAL A 64 -29.16 -27.46 -16.50
N PHE A 65 -28.63 -26.96 -17.61
CA PHE A 65 -27.51 -27.57 -18.32
C PHE A 65 -26.24 -26.79 -18.06
N LEU A 66 -25.29 -27.42 -17.41
CA LEU A 66 -24.00 -26.84 -17.04
C LEU A 66 -22.93 -27.47 -17.93
N THR A 67 -22.20 -26.66 -18.70
CA THR A 67 -21.12 -27.18 -19.54
C THR A 67 -19.88 -26.32 -19.44
N LYS A 68 -18.72 -26.99 -19.34
CA LYS A 68 -17.44 -26.31 -19.51
C LYS A 68 -17.21 -26.06 -21.00
N GLY A 69 -16.88 -24.83 -21.35
CA GLY A 69 -16.56 -24.45 -22.72
C GLY A 69 -16.38 -22.95 -22.89
N LYS A 70 -15.82 -22.57 -24.04
CA LYS A 70 -15.61 -21.19 -24.45
C LYS A 70 -16.58 -20.85 -25.58
N VAL A 71 -17.37 -19.80 -25.39
CA VAL A 71 -18.24 -19.29 -26.47
C VAL A 71 -17.35 -18.60 -27.50
N VAL A 72 -17.37 -19.08 -28.74
CA VAL A 72 -16.54 -18.55 -29.83
C VAL A 72 -17.35 -17.67 -30.78
N GLU A 73 -18.65 -17.92 -30.90
CA GLU A 73 -19.53 -17.16 -31.80
C GLU A 73 -20.95 -17.10 -31.22
N VAL A 74 -21.58 -15.93 -31.37
CA VAL A 74 -23.01 -15.72 -31.16
C VAL A 74 -23.56 -15.06 -32.43
N SER A 75 -24.48 -15.71 -33.10
CA SER A 75 -25.06 -15.26 -34.37
C SER A 75 -26.57 -15.50 -34.41
N GLU A 76 -27.24 -14.87 -35.39
CA GLU A 76 -28.66 -15.08 -35.62
C GLU A 76 -28.89 -16.52 -36.11
N GLY A 77 -29.80 -17.24 -35.45
CA GLY A 77 -30.20 -18.59 -35.80
C GLY A 77 -31.48 -18.62 -36.63
N GLU A 78 -31.97 -19.82 -36.92
CA GLU A 78 -33.25 -20.02 -37.60
C GLU A 78 -34.43 -19.71 -36.67
N ASP A 79 -35.60 -19.37 -37.24
CA ASP A 79 -36.85 -19.12 -36.53
C ASP A 79 -36.79 -18.04 -35.42
N GLY A 80 -35.92 -17.04 -35.58
CA GLY A 80 -35.76 -15.95 -34.61
C GLY A 80 -35.01 -16.35 -33.34
N LYS A 81 -34.39 -17.54 -33.32
CA LYS A 81 -33.51 -17.98 -32.24
C LYS A 81 -32.12 -17.40 -32.39
N VAL A 82 -31.33 -17.52 -31.33
CA VAL A 82 -29.92 -17.16 -31.30
C VAL A 82 -29.09 -18.44 -31.33
N LYS A 83 -28.15 -18.51 -32.27
CA LYS A 83 -27.19 -19.58 -32.40
C LYS A 83 -25.93 -19.26 -31.59
N VAL A 84 -25.52 -20.19 -30.74
CA VAL A 84 -24.32 -20.08 -29.91
C VAL A 84 -23.38 -21.24 -30.23
N ILE A 85 -22.17 -20.92 -30.67
CA ILE A 85 -21.12 -21.91 -30.91
C ILE A 85 -20.18 -21.93 -29.71
N VAL A 86 -20.04 -23.10 -29.11
CA VAL A 86 -19.18 -23.36 -27.97
C VAL A 86 -18.05 -24.29 -28.39
N ASP A 87 -16.82 -23.90 -28.07
CA ASP A 87 -15.62 -24.68 -28.29
C ASP A 87 -14.96 -25.06 -26.95
N GLU A 88 -13.85 -25.78 -26.99
CA GLU A 88 -13.09 -26.22 -25.81
C GLU A 88 -13.98 -26.95 -24.78
N THR A 89 -14.95 -27.71 -25.28
CA THR A 89 -15.88 -28.46 -24.45
C THR A 89 -15.20 -29.69 -23.83
N LEU A 90 -15.80 -30.25 -22.77
CA LEU A 90 -15.29 -31.48 -22.15
C LEU A 90 -15.25 -32.68 -23.12
N LEU A 91 -16.04 -32.64 -24.19
CA LEU A 91 -16.12 -33.70 -25.19
C LEU A 91 -15.14 -33.49 -26.35
N GLY A 92 -14.46 -32.33 -26.43
CA GLY A 92 -13.51 -32.00 -27.49
C GLY A 92 -14.14 -31.60 -28.83
N GLU A 93 -15.46 -31.66 -28.94
CA GLU A 93 -16.21 -31.24 -30.13
C GLU A 93 -16.83 -29.86 -29.92
N LYS A 94 -17.03 -29.13 -31.03
CA LYS A 94 -17.80 -27.89 -31.03
C LYS A 94 -19.27 -28.22 -30.80
N LEU A 95 -19.89 -27.50 -29.88
CA LEU A 95 -21.30 -27.63 -29.56
C LEU A 95 -22.05 -26.44 -30.16
N GLU A 96 -23.10 -26.72 -30.91
CA GLU A 96 -24.05 -25.72 -31.38
C GLU A 96 -25.31 -25.75 -30.51
N ILE A 97 -25.65 -24.61 -29.91
CA ILE A 97 -26.84 -24.47 -29.09
C ILE A 97 -27.72 -23.38 -29.72
N ASN A 98 -28.97 -23.72 -30.02
CA ASN A 98 -30.00 -22.77 -30.44
C ASN A 98 -30.91 -22.42 -29.26
N VAL A 99 -30.93 -21.15 -28.85
CA VAL A 99 -31.65 -20.64 -27.68
C VAL A 99 -32.51 -19.44 -28.05
N ASP A 100 -33.58 -19.21 -27.30
CA ASP A 100 -34.46 -18.05 -27.51
C ASP A 100 -33.83 -16.74 -27.00
N LEU A 101 -32.92 -16.83 -26.02
CA LEU A 101 -32.24 -15.67 -25.43
C LEU A 101 -30.82 -16.03 -24.98
N VAL A 102 -29.87 -15.15 -25.27
CA VAL A 102 -28.51 -15.20 -24.73
C VAL A 102 -28.33 -14.12 -23.65
N VAL A 103 -27.86 -14.53 -22.47
CA VAL A 103 -27.57 -13.62 -21.37
C VAL A 103 -26.06 -13.58 -21.13
N LEU A 104 -25.48 -12.38 -21.27
CA LEU A 104 -24.06 -12.15 -21.01
C LEU A 104 -23.83 -11.89 -19.51
N ALA A 105 -23.13 -12.80 -18.84
CA ALA A 105 -22.69 -12.60 -17.47
C ALA A 105 -21.44 -11.69 -17.43
N ILE A 106 -21.68 -10.38 -17.55
CA ILE A 106 -20.66 -9.33 -17.58
C ILE A 106 -19.99 -9.09 -16.22
N GLY A 107 -18.85 -8.43 -16.24
CA GLY A 107 -18.08 -8.07 -15.04
C GLY A 107 -18.58 -6.82 -14.34
N MET A 108 -18.13 -6.64 -13.10
CA MET A 108 -18.24 -5.38 -12.38
C MET A 108 -17.06 -4.49 -12.75
N VAL A 109 -17.34 -3.20 -12.94
CA VAL A 109 -16.36 -2.13 -13.12
C VAL A 109 -16.75 -1.02 -12.14
N PRO A 110 -15.83 -0.48 -11.33
CA PRO A 110 -16.16 0.54 -10.35
C PRO A 110 -16.31 1.89 -11.05
N VAL A 111 -17.18 2.74 -10.51
CA VAL A 111 -17.39 4.11 -11.04
C VAL A 111 -16.11 4.96 -11.05
N THR A 112 -15.18 4.67 -10.15
CA THR A 112 -13.86 5.31 -10.05
C THR A 112 -12.91 4.98 -11.20
N ALA A 113 -13.22 3.98 -12.03
CA ALA A 113 -12.46 3.68 -13.23
C ALA A 113 -12.71 4.70 -14.37
N GLU A 114 -13.87 5.37 -14.36
CA GLU A 114 -14.26 6.30 -15.42
C GLU A 114 -14.04 7.76 -15.02
N GLU A 115 -14.49 8.16 -13.84
CA GLU A 115 -14.43 9.55 -13.40
C GLU A 115 -14.18 9.72 -11.89
N PRO A 116 -13.63 10.88 -11.47
CA PRO A 116 -13.46 11.21 -10.05
C PRO A 116 -14.80 11.33 -9.31
N VAL A 117 -14.96 10.59 -8.20
CA VAL A 117 -16.22 10.58 -7.43
C VAL A 117 -16.27 11.55 -6.24
N LEU A 118 -15.13 12.09 -5.79
CA LEU A 118 -15.05 12.85 -4.52
C LEU A 118 -15.09 14.38 -4.70
N ASN A 119 -14.84 14.90 -5.90
CA ASN A 119 -14.81 16.34 -6.23
C ASN A 119 -13.94 17.18 -5.27
N LEU A 120 -12.78 16.65 -4.86
CA LEU A 120 -11.86 17.33 -3.95
C LEU A 120 -11.02 18.41 -4.64
N GLU A 121 -10.75 19.52 -3.95
CA GLU A 121 -10.03 20.67 -4.54
C GLU A 121 -8.60 20.83 -4.03
N TYR A 122 -8.03 19.83 -3.36
CA TYR A 122 -6.68 19.92 -2.81
C TYR A 122 -5.65 19.15 -3.64
N ARG A 123 -4.37 19.34 -3.29
CA ARG A 123 -3.18 18.94 -4.08
C ARG A 123 -3.20 17.52 -4.66
N GLN A 124 -3.79 16.54 -3.98
CA GLN A 124 -3.87 15.16 -4.48
C GLN A 124 -4.90 14.97 -5.62
N GLY A 125 -5.67 16.00 -5.98
CA GLY A 125 -6.66 15.97 -7.06
C GLY A 125 -8.08 15.61 -6.59
N PRO A 126 -9.04 15.51 -7.55
CA PRO A 126 -10.47 15.42 -7.25
C PRO A 126 -10.99 14.03 -6.86
N GLY A 127 -10.27 12.96 -7.21
CA GLY A 127 -10.69 11.57 -6.97
C GLY A 127 -9.88 10.87 -5.89
N LEU A 128 -9.91 9.54 -5.87
CA LEU A 128 -8.86 8.78 -5.19
C LEU A 128 -7.54 8.91 -5.99
N PRO A 129 -6.37 8.76 -5.36
CA PRO A 129 -5.08 8.83 -6.07
C PRO A 129 -5.04 7.88 -7.27
N THR A 130 -4.68 8.38 -8.45
CA THR A 130 -4.67 7.60 -9.70
C THR A 130 -3.73 6.40 -9.62
N ASP A 131 -2.58 6.57 -8.96
CA ASP A 131 -1.59 5.51 -8.74
C ASP A 131 -2.08 4.40 -7.78
N GLU A 132 -3.12 4.65 -6.98
CA GLU A 132 -3.83 3.62 -6.21
C GLU A 132 -4.84 2.89 -7.10
N LEU A 133 -5.66 3.66 -7.83
CA LEU A 133 -6.69 3.12 -8.69
C LEU A 133 -6.12 2.25 -9.81
N GLU A 134 -5.02 2.67 -10.46
CA GLU A 134 -4.37 1.89 -11.52
C GLU A 134 -3.89 0.52 -11.01
N LEU A 135 -3.37 0.45 -9.78
CA LEU A 135 -2.89 -0.78 -9.17
C LEU A 135 -4.03 -1.79 -8.95
N PHE A 136 -5.25 -1.30 -8.71
CA PHE A 136 -6.43 -2.11 -8.42
C PHE A 136 -7.51 -1.98 -9.50
N TYR A 137 -7.15 -1.75 -10.77
CA TYR A 137 -8.10 -1.71 -11.89
C TYR A 137 -9.31 -0.76 -11.70
N GLY A 138 -9.06 0.39 -11.08
CA GLY A 138 -10.06 1.40 -10.75
C GLY A 138 -10.75 1.19 -9.41
N TYR A 139 -10.48 0.12 -8.68
CA TYR A 139 -11.08 -0.14 -7.37
C TYR A 139 -10.38 0.65 -6.26
N ALA A 140 -11.16 1.05 -5.26
CA ALA A 140 -10.71 1.80 -4.09
C ALA A 140 -10.18 0.86 -3.00
N ASP A 141 -9.16 0.06 -3.34
CA ASP A 141 -8.52 -0.91 -2.43
C ASP A 141 -7.19 -0.37 -1.92
N SER A 142 -6.85 -0.77 -0.69
CA SER A 142 -5.58 -0.48 -0.05
C SER A 142 -4.60 -1.61 -0.33
N ASN A 143 -3.44 -1.29 -0.88
CA ASN A 143 -2.34 -2.25 -1.03
C ASN A 143 -1.80 -2.79 0.30
N TYR A 144 -2.32 -2.33 1.44
CA TYR A 144 -1.79 -2.65 2.74
C TYR A 144 -2.76 -3.50 3.57
N VAL A 145 -2.33 -4.72 3.86
CA VAL A 145 -3.10 -5.73 4.61
C VAL A 145 -3.57 -5.25 5.99
N CYS A 146 -2.86 -4.31 6.62
CA CYS A 146 -3.29 -3.78 7.93
C CYS A 146 -4.32 -2.65 7.82
N PHE A 147 -4.55 -2.08 6.63
CA PHE A 147 -5.53 -1.00 6.40
C PHE A 147 -6.52 -1.36 5.29
N PRO A 148 -7.18 -2.54 5.32
CA PRO A 148 -7.99 -3.04 4.22
C PRO A 148 -9.28 -2.23 4.00
N TYR A 149 -9.63 -1.31 4.90
CA TYR A 149 -10.82 -0.47 4.79
C TYR A 149 -10.49 1.01 4.65
N GLU A 150 -9.21 1.40 4.64
CA GLU A 150 -8.81 2.81 4.53
C GLU A 150 -8.35 3.13 3.12
N THR A 151 -8.79 4.27 2.58
CA THR A 151 -8.20 4.81 1.36
C THR A 151 -6.94 5.63 1.68
N ARG A 152 -6.14 5.95 0.67
CA ARG A 152 -5.03 6.93 0.84
C ARG A 152 -5.51 8.36 1.16
N ARG A 153 -6.82 8.62 1.10
CA ARG A 153 -7.44 9.89 1.52
C ARG A 153 -7.84 9.78 3.00
N THR A 154 -7.13 10.51 3.87
CA THR A 154 -7.43 10.52 5.32
C THR A 154 -8.89 10.89 5.59
N GLY A 155 -9.59 10.06 6.35
CA GLY A 155 -11.00 10.25 6.70
C GLY A 155 -12.01 9.87 5.61
N ILE A 156 -11.56 9.31 4.48
CA ILE A 156 -12.41 8.80 3.41
C ILE A 156 -12.27 7.28 3.35
N TYR A 157 -13.41 6.59 3.37
CA TYR A 157 -13.50 5.14 3.43
C TYR A 157 -14.35 4.62 2.26
N ALA A 158 -13.91 3.54 1.63
CA ALA A 158 -14.66 2.85 0.59
C ALA A 158 -15.59 1.81 1.21
N ALA A 159 -16.77 1.61 0.62
CA ALA A 159 -17.72 0.60 1.07
C ALA A 159 -18.50 0.02 -0.12
N GLY A 160 -18.63 -1.30 -0.17
CA GLY A 160 -19.35 -2.02 -1.21
C GLY A 160 -18.51 -2.17 -2.49
N ALA A 161 -19.20 -2.32 -3.63
CA ALA A 161 -18.57 -2.71 -4.89
C ALA A 161 -17.56 -1.69 -5.47
N ILE A 162 -17.42 -0.50 -4.88
CA ILE A 162 -16.33 0.43 -5.22
C ILE A 162 -14.97 -0.04 -4.70
N HIS A 163 -14.96 -0.86 -3.66
CA HIS A 163 -13.76 -1.42 -3.03
C HIS A 163 -13.25 -2.65 -3.79
N GLN A 164 -14.14 -3.56 -4.20
CA GLN A 164 -13.82 -4.74 -5.03
C GLN A 164 -15.12 -5.38 -5.55
N PRO A 165 -15.06 -6.24 -6.58
CA PRO A 165 -16.22 -7.04 -6.97
C PRO A 165 -16.71 -7.93 -5.82
N MET A 166 -17.99 -7.84 -5.45
CA MET A 166 -18.48 -8.54 -4.27
C MET A 166 -19.96 -8.90 -4.36
N THR A 167 -20.35 -9.91 -3.60
CA THR A 167 -21.75 -10.27 -3.34
C THR A 167 -22.41 -9.27 -2.37
N ILE A 168 -23.74 -9.28 -2.26
CA ILE A 168 -24.46 -8.46 -1.28
C ILE A 168 -24.00 -8.75 0.16
N ALA A 169 -23.80 -10.03 0.50
CA ALA A 169 -23.36 -10.42 1.85
C ALA A 169 -21.96 -9.88 2.16
N GLN A 170 -21.04 -9.95 1.19
CA GLN A 170 -19.71 -9.35 1.32
C GLN A 170 -19.78 -7.82 1.39
N ALA A 171 -20.66 -7.17 0.63
CA ALA A 171 -20.85 -5.72 0.69
C ALA A 171 -21.38 -5.25 2.05
N ILE A 172 -22.24 -6.03 2.70
CA ILE A 172 -22.69 -5.75 4.06
C ILE A 172 -21.51 -5.83 5.04
N GLU A 173 -20.66 -6.86 4.92
CA GLU A 173 -19.49 -7.02 5.79
C GLU A 173 -18.44 -5.92 5.56
N ASP A 174 -18.19 -5.60 4.29
CA ASP A 174 -17.31 -4.51 3.89
C ASP A 174 -17.80 -3.15 4.43
N ALA A 175 -19.08 -2.87 4.30
CA ALA A 175 -19.71 -1.67 4.85
C ALA A 175 -19.60 -1.60 6.39
N ARG A 176 -19.64 -2.74 7.10
CA ARG A 176 -19.37 -2.77 8.55
C ARG A 176 -17.93 -2.38 8.86
N GLY A 177 -16.96 -2.91 8.12
CA GLY A 177 -15.55 -2.55 8.26
C GLY A 177 -15.31 -1.05 8.05
N ALA A 178 -15.86 -0.50 6.97
CA ALA A 178 -15.80 0.93 6.67
C ALA A 178 -16.45 1.80 7.76
N ALA A 179 -17.62 1.39 8.26
CA ALA A 179 -18.30 2.10 9.36
C ALA A 179 -17.48 2.09 10.66
N LEU A 180 -16.88 0.95 11.03
CA LEU A 180 -16.01 0.84 12.20
C LEU A 180 -14.77 1.73 12.07
N LYS A 181 -14.16 1.81 10.88
CA LYS A 181 -13.04 2.73 10.62
C LYS A 181 -13.45 4.20 10.69
N ALA A 182 -14.62 4.55 10.17
CA ALA A 182 -15.15 5.90 10.29
C ALA A 182 -15.39 6.28 11.77
N ILE A 183 -15.95 5.37 12.58
CA ILE A 183 -16.12 5.57 14.03
C ILE A 183 -14.76 5.75 14.71
N GLN A 184 -13.78 4.90 14.41
CA GLN A 184 -12.42 5.02 14.95
C GLN A 184 -11.80 6.39 14.62
N CYS A 185 -12.03 6.90 13.41
CA CYS A 185 -11.59 8.23 13.00
C CYS A 185 -12.26 9.34 13.81
N LEU A 186 -13.58 9.28 13.98
CA LEU A 186 -14.34 10.25 14.78
C LEU A 186 -13.87 10.28 16.23
N VAL A 187 -13.64 9.12 16.84
CA VAL A 187 -13.07 9.01 18.20
C VAL A 187 -11.68 9.64 18.26
N ALA A 188 -10.81 9.33 17.29
CA ALA A 188 -9.48 9.92 17.24
C ALA A 188 -9.52 11.46 17.10
N ILE A 189 -10.48 12.00 16.34
CA ILE A 189 -10.71 13.44 16.21
C ILE A 189 -11.18 14.04 17.55
N GLU A 190 -12.13 13.40 18.24
CA GLU A 190 -12.64 13.85 19.53
C GLU A 190 -11.54 13.89 20.60
N GLU A 191 -10.70 12.86 20.63
CA GLU A 191 -9.59 12.76 21.59
C GLU A 191 -8.34 13.57 21.15
N GLY A 192 -8.26 13.98 19.89
CA GLY A 192 -7.16 14.81 19.36
C GLY A 192 -5.90 14.04 18.96
N HIS A 193 -5.97 12.71 18.83
CA HIS A 193 -4.84 11.88 18.41
C HIS A 193 -4.91 11.49 16.93
N ALA A 194 -3.80 11.02 16.35
CA ALA A 194 -3.81 10.57 14.96
C ALA A 194 -4.60 9.27 14.79
N VAL A 195 -5.08 9.04 13.56
CA VAL A 195 -5.54 7.73 13.10
C VAL A 195 -4.35 6.82 12.78
N HIS A 196 -4.61 5.58 12.38
CA HIS A 196 -3.56 4.66 11.95
C HIS A 196 -2.62 5.28 10.89
N PRO A 197 -1.34 4.86 10.85
CA PRO A 197 -0.69 3.90 11.74
C PRO A 197 -0.23 4.49 13.08
N ARG A 198 -0.22 5.82 13.23
CA ARG A 198 0.27 6.51 14.44
C ARG A 198 -0.84 6.87 15.43
N THR A 199 -1.67 5.89 15.77
CA THR A 199 -2.69 6.08 16.82
C THR A 199 -2.04 6.47 18.14
N TRP A 200 -2.69 7.35 18.91
CA TRP A 200 -2.17 7.94 20.15
C TRP A 200 -1.02 8.95 20.03
N ASP A 201 -0.54 9.25 18.82
CA ASP A 201 0.27 10.44 18.62
C ASP A 201 -0.64 11.68 18.82
N PHE A 202 -0.17 12.72 19.53
CA PHE A 202 -0.86 14.01 19.76
C PHE A 202 -0.16 15.22 19.10
N ALA A 203 1.03 15.03 18.53
CA ALA A 203 1.83 16.11 17.98
C ALA A 203 1.58 16.36 16.49
N TYR A 204 1.37 17.64 16.15
CA TYR A 204 1.30 18.12 14.78
C TYR A 204 2.62 18.78 14.37
N PRO A 205 2.90 18.91 13.05
CA PRO A 205 4.05 19.66 12.59
C PRO A 205 3.86 21.16 12.89
N GLU A 206 4.85 21.76 13.54
CA GLU A 206 5.00 23.17 13.83
C GLU A 206 6.08 23.77 12.91
N PHE A 207 5.82 24.97 12.38
CA PHE A 207 6.64 25.59 11.33
C PHE A 207 7.22 26.93 11.80
N ASP A 208 8.55 27.06 11.83
CA ASP A 208 9.21 28.36 11.99
C ASP A 208 9.40 29.05 10.64
N LEU A 209 8.39 29.81 10.22
CA LEU A 209 8.34 30.42 8.90
C LEU A 209 9.41 31.50 8.67
N LYS A 210 10.13 31.96 9.70
CA LYS A 210 11.18 32.99 9.56
C LYS A 210 12.32 32.55 8.64
N MET A 211 12.60 31.25 8.61
CA MET A 211 13.66 30.64 7.81
C MET A 211 13.11 29.90 6.57
N CYS A 212 11.82 30.05 6.26
CA CYS A 212 11.22 29.43 5.10
C CYS A 212 11.76 30.06 3.81
N THR A 213 12.30 29.22 2.92
CA THR A 213 12.76 29.63 1.58
C THR A 213 11.75 29.32 0.48
N GLN A 214 10.53 28.90 0.84
CA GLN A 214 9.44 28.61 -0.11
C GLN A 214 9.83 27.59 -1.19
N CYS A 215 10.73 26.65 -0.86
CA CYS A 215 11.22 25.62 -1.79
C CYS A 215 10.19 24.54 -2.14
N LYS A 216 8.99 24.57 -1.54
CA LYS A 216 7.85 23.67 -1.75
C LYS A 216 8.08 22.17 -1.47
N ARG A 217 9.29 21.69 -1.21
CA ARG A 217 9.55 20.26 -0.92
C ARG A 217 8.58 19.63 0.09
N CYS A 218 8.26 20.34 1.17
CA CYS A 218 7.32 19.84 2.18
C CYS A 218 5.87 19.69 1.67
N THR A 219 5.41 20.57 0.76
CA THR A 219 4.07 20.50 0.17
C THR A 219 4.01 19.45 -0.95
N GLU A 220 5.07 19.33 -1.76
CA GLU A 220 5.11 18.38 -2.88
C GLU A 220 5.31 16.93 -2.42
N GLU A 221 6.16 16.72 -1.42
CA GLU A 221 6.51 15.38 -0.94
C GLU A 221 5.51 14.84 0.09
N CYS A 222 4.50 15.63 0.51
CA CYS A 222 3.48 15.15 1.43
C CYS A 222 2.58 14.11 0.75
N PRO A 223 2.63 12.82 1.14
CA PRO A 223 1.90 11.77 0.44
C PRO A 223 0.38 11.88 0.62
N PHE A 224 -0.09 12.69 1.58
CA PHE A 224 -1.51 12.88 1.92
C PHE A 224 -2.07 14.24 1.49
N GLY A 225 -1.28 15.09 0.82
CA GLY A 225 -1.70 16.46 0.46
C GLY A 225 -2.16 17.30 1.67
N ALA A 226 -1.52 17.10 2.82
CA ALA A 226 -1.86 17.79 4.06
C ALA A 226 -1.33 19.23 4.14
N LEU A 227 -0.40 19.61 3.26
CA LEU A 227 0.16 20.95 3.19
C LEU A 227 -0.14 21.55 1.82
N ASN A 228 -0.81 22.70 1.81
CA ASN A 228 -0.95 23.56 0.64
C ASN A 228 0.05 24.73 0.74
N GLU A 229 -0.03 25.68 -0.18
CA GLU A 229 0.67 26.95 -0.12
C GLU A 229 -0.30 28.10 0.17
N ASP A 230 0.11 29.08 0.98
CA ASP A 230 -0.59 30.36 1.11
C ASP A 230 -0.27 31.29 -0.09
N GLU A 231 -0.86 32.49 -0.12
CA GLU A 231 -0.61 33.49 -1.17
C GLU A 231 0.86 33.91 -1.29
N ALA A 232 1.61 33.83 -0.19
CA ALA A 232 3.04 34.13 -0.16
C ALA A 232 3.91 32.93 -0.54
N GLY A 233 3.34 31.75 -0.76
CA GLY A 233 4.06 30.51 -1.06
C GLY A 233 4.60 29.76 0.16
N ASN A 234 4.22 30.16 1.38
CA ASN A 234 4.57 29.42 2.60
C ASN A 234 3.69 28.18 2.75
N PRO A 235 4.18 27.12 3.43
CA PRO A 235 3.36 25.95 3.71
C PRO A 235 2.17 26.31 4.61
N LEU A 236 0.96 26.03 4.12
CA LEU A 236 -0.31 26.17 4.82
C LEU A 236 -0.82 24.78 5.25
N PRO A 237 -0.67 24.41 6.54
CA PRO A 237 -1.04 23.08 7.01
C PRO A 237 -2.54 22.89 7.15
N ASN A 238 -3.03 21.72 6.71
CA ASN A 238 -4.36 21.21 7.02
C ASN A 238 -4.23 20.01 7.97
N ILE A 239 -4.52 20.24 9.24
CA ILE A 239 -4.30 19.28 10.32
C ILE A 239 -5.20 18.05 10.23
N THR A 240 -6.38 18.15 9.63
CA THR A 240 -7.32 17.01 9.54
C THR A 240 -6.90 15.97 8.51
N ARG A 241 -5.98 16.33 7.59
CA ARG A 241 -5.40 15.42 6.60
C ARG A 241 -4.07 14.80 7.06
N CYS A 242 -3.41 15.43 8.01
CA CYS A 242 -2.07 15.06 8.45
C CYS A 242 -2.07 13.71 9.19
N ARG A 243 -1.36 12.72 8.63
CA ARG A 243 -1.10 11.41 9.26
C ARG A 243 0.15 11.39 10.14
N ARG A 244 0.78 12.55 10.37
CA ARG A 244 1.91 12.76 11.30
C ARG A 244 3.14 11.89 11.04
N CYS A 245 3.34 11.50 9.78
CA CYS A 245 4.43 10.65 9.31
C CYS A 245 5.82 11.30 9.39
N GLY A 246 5.89 12.64 9.45
CA GLY A 246 7.15 13.38 9.44
C GLY A 246 7.80 13.55 8.06
N THR A 247 7.14 13.21 6.94
CA THR A 247 7.73 13.38 5.61
C THR A 247 8.13 14.83 5.31
N CYS A 248 7.30 15.79 5.69
CA CYS A 248 7.60 17.22 5.55
C CYS A 248 8.83 17.65 6.37
N PHE A 249 8.96 17.10 7.59
CA PHE A 249 10.09 17.29 8.48
C PHE A 249 11.40 16.78 7.85
N GLY A 250 11.39 15.59 7.26
CA GLY A 250 12.54 15.05 6.55
C GLY A 250 12.87 15.82 5.26
N ALA A 251 11.84 16.38 4.59
CA ALA A 251 11.98 17.08 3.32
C ALA A 251 12.59 18.48 3.47
N CYS A 252 12.41 19.14 4.61
CA CYS A 252 12.77 20.54 4.79
C CYS A 252 14.29 20.73 4.90
N PRO A 253 14.95 21.40 3.93
CA PRO A 253 16.40 21.64 4.01
C PRO A 253 16.75 22.69 5.09
N GLN A 254 15.82 23.61 5.37
CA GLN A 254 15.97 24.66 6.38
C GLN A 254 15.62 24.22 7.80
N ARG A 255 15.18 22.95 7.98
CA ARG A 255 14.91 22.35 9.30
C ARG A 255 13.87 23.11 10.14
N ILE A 256 12.94 23.81 9.48
CA ILE A 256 11.96 24.67 10.16
C ILE A 256 10.73 23.92 10.70
N ILE A 257 10.58 22.66 10.32
CA ILE A 257 9.41 21.84 10.64
C ILE A 257 9.81 20.91 11.78
N ASN A 258 9.09 20.94 12.89
CA ASN A 258 9.32 20.08 14.06
C ASN A 258 7.98 19.61 14.64
N PHE A 259 8.01 18.57 15.47
CA PHE A 259 6.87 18.15 16.29
C PHE A 259 7.26 18.35 17.76
N LYS A 260 6.27 18.56 18.63
CA LYS A 260 6.51 18.76 20.08
C LYS A 260 7.30 17.63 20.74
N ASP A 261 7.10 16.40 20.26
CA ASP A 261 7.69 15.16 20.75
C ASP A 261 8.70 14.54 19.75
N TYR A 262 8.97 15.21 18.63
CA TYR A 262 9.90 14.73 17.60
C TYR A 262 10.47 15.91 16.81
N SER A 263 11.68 16.34 17.19
CA SER A 263 12.36 17.49 16.58
C SER A 263 13.72 17.14 15.99
N ILE A 264 14.23 18.00 15.11
CA ILE A 264 15.56 17.89 14.51
C ILE A 264 16.63 17.85 15.63
N GLU A 265 16.45 18.66 16.66
CA GLU A 265 17.36 18.72 17.81
C GLU A 265 17.33 17.42 18.62
N MET A 266 16.15 16.84 18.88
CA MET A 266 16.03 15.58 19.61
C MET A 266 16.81 14.45 18.91
N VAL A 267 16.61 14.29 17.60
CA VAL A 267 17.32 13.26 16.82
C VAL A 267 18.81 13.55 16.74
N GLY A 268 19.20 14.81 16.51
CA GLY A 268 20.60 15.23 16.52
C GLY A 268 21.29 14.94 17.88
N ASN A 269 20.59 15.15 18.99
CA ASN A 269 21.11 14.84 20.32
C ASN A 269 21.21 13.33 20.57
N MET A 270 20.27 12.52 20.08
CA MET A 270 20.38 11.05 20.14
C MET A 270 21.62 10.54 19.39
N ILE A 271 21.91 11.10 18.22
CA ILE A 271 23.13 10.79 17.46
C ILE A 271 24.38 11.16 18.28
N LYS A 272 24.43 12.38 18.82
CA LYS A 272 25.59 12.89 19.58
C LYS A 272 25.80 12.21 20.93
N ALA A 273 24.75 11.67 21.54
CA ALA A 273 24.81 11.01 22.83
C ALA A 273 25.59 9.69 22.81
N THR A 274 25.82 9.11 21.63
CA THR A 274 26.62 7.88 21.53
C THR A 274 28.10 8.19 21.64
N GLU A 275 28.76 7.53 22.59
CA GLU A 275 30.21 7.56 22.73
C GLU A 275 30.89 6.85 21.55
N MET A 276 31.77 7.59 20.86
CA MET A 276 32.58 7.04 19.78
C MET A 276 33.90 6.49 20.34
N PRO A 277 34.31 5.28 19.93
CA PRO A 277 35.61 4.74 20.30
C PRO A 277 36.73 5.61 19.72
N GLU A 278 37.89 5.59 20.37
CA GLU A 278 39.11 6.19 19.82
C GLU A 278 39.46 5.54 18.48
N GLN A 279 40.01 6.34 17.58
CA GLN A 279 40.46 5.88 16.28
C GLN A 279 41.55 4.80 16.45
N GLY A 280 41.43 3.69 15.72
CA GLY A 280 42.36 2.57 15.79
C GLY A 280 42.08 1.57 16.91
N TYR A 281 41.02 1.76 17.72
CA TYR A 281 40.59 0.80 18.73
C TYR A 281 40.01 -0.50 18.11
N GLY A 282 39.64 -0.49 16.82
CA GLY A 282 39.10 -1.65 16.11
C GLY A 282 37.62 -1.92 16.38
N LEU A 283 36.91 -0.97 16.98
CA LEU A 283 35.47 -1.05 17.24
C LEU A 283 34.70 -0.20 16.23
N TYR A 284 33.83 -0.86 15.46
CA TYR A 284 32.89 -0.20 14.57
C TYR A 284 31.64 0.28 15.30
N ARG A 285 31.18 1.48 14.96
CA ARG A 285 29.92 2.07 15.40
C ARG A 285 29.06 2.38 14.20
N LEU A 286 27.91 1.72 14.12
CA LEU A 286 26.96 1.86 13.03
C LEU A 286 25.69 2.53 13.54
N MET A 287 25.16 3.48 12.78
CA MET A 287 23.86 4.08 13.05
C MET A 287 22.80 3.35 12.24
N ALA A 288 21.65 3.05 12.83
CA ALA A 288 20.49 2.55 12.12
C ALA A 288 19.28 3.44 12.36
N PHE A 289 18.78 4.09 11.31
CA PHE A 289 17.48 4.77 11.34
C PHE A 289 16.41 3.77 10.94
N VAL A 290 15.56 3.38 11.90
CA VAL A 290 14.63 2.26 11.73
C VAL A 290 13.20 2.78 11.71
N CYS A 291 12.47 2.51 10.63
CA CYS A 291 11.05 2.84 10.52
C CYS A 291 10.23 2.12 11.60
N GLU A 292 9.45 2.88 12.36
CA GLU A 292 8.58 2.36 13.44
C GLU A 292 7.49 1.38 12.95
N ASN A 293 7.16 1.34 11.66
CA ASN A 293 5.96 0.64 11.19
C ASN A 293 6.20 -0.81 10.73
N ASP A 294 7.32 -1.09 10.06
CA ASP A 294 7.67 -2.46 9.62
C ASP A 294 8.99 -2.91 10.24
N ALA A 295 10.04 -2.12 10.02
CA ALA A 295 11.39 -2.50 10.37
C ALA A 295 11.59 -2.66 11.89
N LEU A 296 11.07 -1.74 12.70
CA LEU A 296 11.19 -1.86 14.16
C LEU A 296 10.41 -3.06 14.70
N PRO A 297 9.12 -3.29 14.34
CA PRO A 297 8.42 -4.50 14.73
C PRO A 297 9.11 -5.80 14.29
N ALA A 298 9.73 -5.84 13.10
CA ALA A 298 10.50 -7.00 12.65
C ALA A 298 11.72 -7.26 13.57
N LEU A 299 12.39 -6.20 14.02
CA LEU A 299 13.48 -6.30 15.00
C LEU A 299 12.99 -6.67 16.41
N ASP A 300 11.83 -6.18 16.83
CA ASP A 300 11.19 -6.59 18.10
C ASP A 300 10.86 -8.09 18.08
N MET A 301 10.36 -8.60 16.94
CA MET A 301 10.14 -10.03 16.73
C MET A 301 11.45 -10.82 16.71
N ALA A 302 12.51 -10.27 16.13
CA ALA A 302 13.84 -10.88 16.18
C ALA A 302 14.32 -11.02 17.63
N ALA A 303 14.14 -9.98 18.45
CA ALA A 303 14.46 -10.00 19.87
C ALA A 303 13.60 -11.03 20.63
N TYR A 304 12.30 -11.10 20.35
CA TYR A 304 11.39 -12.10 20.93
C TYR A 304 11.83 -13.54 20.58
N GLN A 305 12.31 -13.75 19.36
CA GLN A 305 12.89 -15.02 18.90
C GLN A 305 14.32 -15.26 19.37
N LYS A 306 14.89 -14.36 20.19
CA LYS A 306 16.26 -14.42 20.72
C LYS A 306 17.33 -14.49 19.62
N LYS A 307 17.08 -13.80 18.51
CA LYS A 307 18.05 -13.63 17.42
C LYS A 307 19.14 -12.65 17.85
N ASN A 308 20.37 -12.93 17.44
CA ASN A 308 21.48 -12.01 17.67
C ASN A 308 21.57 -11.00 16.53
N ILE A 309 21.79 -9.73 16.88
CA ILE A 309 22.15 -8.65 15.95
C ILE A 309 23.54 -8.12 16.29
N PRO A 310 24.27 -7.50 15.33
CA PRO A 310 25.59 -6.96 15.61
C PRO A 310 25.56 -5.88 16.69
N VAL A 311 26.46 -5.99 17.68
CA VAL A 311 26.56 -5.04 18.81
C VAL A 311 27.10 -3.65 18.43
N SER A 312 27.57 -3.51 17.19
CA SER A 312 28.06 -2.27 16.58
C SER A 312 26.94 -1.26 16.34
N PHE A 313 25.70 -1.72 16.16
CA PHE A 313 24.57 -0.84 15.85
C PHE A 313 24.10 0.01 17.03
N ARG A 314 23.68 1.23 16.70
CA ARG A 314 22.86 2.12 17.53
C ARG A 314 21.61 2.45 16.73
N ILE A 315 20.47 2.03 17.27
CA ILE A 315 19.18 2.16 16.60
C ILE A 315 18.50 3.44 17.08
N ILE A 316 18.11 4.30 16.14
CA ILE A 316 17.20 5.41 16.36
C ILE A 316 15.91 5.08 15.60
N PRO A 317 14.81 4.78 16.30
CA PRO A 317 13.49 4.70 15.69
C PRO A 317 13.12 6.03 15.06
N VAL A 318 12.55 5.97 13.86
CA VAL A 318 11.99 7.12 13.16
C VAL A 318 10.56 6.82 12.76
N ARG A 319 9.69 7.84 12.87
CA ARG A 319 8.25 7.74 12.50
C ARG A 319 8.04 7.09 11.14
N CYS A 320 8.92 7.42 10.20
CA CYS A 320 8.99 6.90 8.85
C CYS A 320 10.38 7.20 8.30
N LEU A 321 10.89 6.40 7.35
CA LEU A 321 12.11 6.79 6.63
C LEU A 321 11.96 8.12 5.90
N GLY A 322 10.74 8.47 5.46
CA GLY A 322 10.46 9.79 4.89
C GLY A 322 10.73 10.95 5.85
N ALA A 323 10.81 10.70 7.16
CA ALA A 323 11.17 11.68 8.18
C ALA A 323 12.68 11.78 8.43
N VAL A 324 13.51 10.94 7.81
CA VAL A 324 14.97 11.06 7.92
C VAL A 324 15.41 12.29 7.14
N ASN A 325 15.93 13.28 7.87
CA ASN A 325 16.47 14.49 7.30
C ASN A 325 17.94 14.27 6.94
N VAL A 326 18.41 14.81 5.80
CA VAL A 326 19.82 14.69 5.36
C VAL A 326 20.81 15.22 6.39
N SER A 327 20.40 16.18 7.22
CA SER A 327 21.19 16.65 8.36
C SER A 327 21.61 15.56 9.34
N PHE A 328 20.78 14.55 9.56
CA PHE A 328 21.09 13.45 10.48
C PHE A 328 22.22 12.58 9.95
N VAL A 329 22.26 12.40 8.62
CA VAL A 329 23.35 11.69 7.95
C VAL A 329 24.66 12.45 8.17
N LYS A 330 24.64 13.77 7.92
CA LYS A 330 25.81 14.63 8.14
C LYS A 330 26.26 14.60 9.60
N ASP A 331 25.33 14.79 10.54
CA ASP A 331 25.64 14.83 11.98
C ASP A 331 26.22 13.49 12.47
N ALA A 332 25.69 12.35 11.99
CA ALA A 332 26.22 11.04 12.33
C ALA A 332 27.60 10.79 11.70
N MET A 333 27.79 11.07 10.41
CA MET A 333 29.10 10.89 9.77
C MET A 333 30.17 11.80 10.39
N SER A 334 29.84 13.06 10.65
CA SER A 334 30.77 14.00 11.32
C SER A 334 31.04 13.64 12.78
N LYS A 335 30.15 12.89 13.44
CA LYS A 335 30.43 12.40 14.80
C LYS A 335 31.42 11.24 14.83
N GLY A 336 31.57 10.51 13.72
CA GLY A 336 32.50 9.37 13.60
C GLY A 336 31.82 7.99 13.48
N TYR A 337 30.54 7.91 13.12
CA TYR A 337 29.91 6.63 12.79
C TYR A 337 30.51 6.05 11.50
N ASP A 338 30.82 4.76 11.47
CA ASP A 338 31.47 4.12 10.32
C ASP A 338 30.52 3.85 9.16
N GLY A 339 29.22 3.76 9.46
CA GLY A 339 28.17 3.50 8.49
C GLY A 339 26.79 3.84 9.05
N ILE A 340 25.85 4.14 8.15
CA ILE A 340 24.46 4.45 8.44
C ILE A 340 23.56 3.55 7.60
N LEU A 341 22.74 2.76 8.28
CA LEU A 341 21.71 1.93 7.67
C LEU A 341 20.34 2.61 7.85
N LEU A 342 19.63 2.85 6.76
CA LEU A 342 18.21 3.20 6.79
C LEU A 342 17.41 1.93 6.56
N LEU A 343 16.64 1.48 7.55
CA LEU A 343 15.83 0.27 7.46
C LEU A 343 14.34 0.63 7.49
N GLY A 344 13.62 0.34 6.40
CA GLY A 344 12.23 0.80 6.23
C GLY A 344 11.29 -0.20 5.58
N CYS A 345 10.05 0.25 5.37
CA CYS A 345 9.01 -0.51 4.66
C CYS A 345 9.38 -0.70 3.19
N LYS A 346 8.88 -1.77 2.56
CA LYS A 346 9.01 -1.98 1.11
C LYS A 346 8.32 -0.85 0.31
N TYR A 347 8.92 -0.46 -0.80
CA TYR A 347 8.37 0.50 -1.77
C TYR A 347 8.48 -0.05 -3.20
N GLY A 348 7.85 0.60 -4.18
CA GLY A 348 7.77 0.14 -5.57
C GLY A 348 6.39 -0.40 -5.94
N GLU A 349 6.31 -1.30 -6.92
CA GLU A 349 5.04 -1.83 -7.44
C GLU A 349 4.22 -2.56 -6.36
N ASN A 350 4.88 -3.33 -5.50
CA ASN A 350 4.29 -4.01 -4.35
C ASN A 350 4.64 -3.32 -3.04
N TYR A 351 4.45 -1.99 -2.97
CA TYR A 351 4.80 -1.23 -1.77
C TYR A 351 4.02 -1.70 -0.53
N GLN A 352 4.71 -1.71 0.62
CA GLN A 352 4.13 -1.93 1.94
C GLN A 352 4.32 -0.71 2.86
N CYS A 353 4.78 0.41 2.29
CA CYS A 353 4.97 1.62 3.04
C CYS A 353 3.64 2.12 3.62
N HIS A 354 3.58 2.14 4.94
CA HIS A 354 2.44 2.63 5.73
C HIS A 354 2.06 4.09 5.47
N PHE A 355 3.01 4.88 4.94
CA PHE A 355 2.81 6.25 4.54
C PHE A 355 2.98 6.45 3.03
N ILE A 356 2.69 5.41 2.25
CA ILE A 356 2.64 5.35 0.78
C ILE A 356 4.04 5.47 0.13
N LYS A 357 4.72 6.61 0.31
CA LYS A 357 5.99 6.94 -0.40
C LYS A 357 7.17 7.21 0.53
N GLY A 358 7.06 6.92 1.82
CA GLY A 358 8.06 7.27 2.82
C GLY A 358 9.47 6.75 2.51
N SER A 359 9.61 5.43 2.33
CA SER A 359 10.90 4.79 2.00
C SER A 359 11.41 5.18 0.61
N GLU A 360 10.50 5.34 -0.37
CA GLU A 360 10.85 5.78 -1.72
C GLU A 360 11.44 7.19 -1.73
N LEU A 361 10.79 8.13 -1.02
CA LEU A 361 11.26 9.50 -0.86
C LEU A 361 12.61 9.53 -0.13
N ALA A 362 12.79 8.70 0.90
CA ALA A 362 14.07 8.58 1.58
C ALA A 362 15.17 8.11 0.60
N ASN A 363 14.91 7.07 -0.20
CA ASN A 363 15.84 6.56 -1.21
C ASN A 363 16.27 7.66 -2.19
N ARG A 364 15.30 8.37 -2.77
CA ARG A 364 15.57 9.50 -3.69
C ARG A 364 16.37 10.62 -3.04
N ARG A 365 16.14 10.92 -1.76
CA ARG A 365 16.94 11.92 -1.04
C ARG A 365 18.36 11.42 -0.75
N MET A 366 18.53 10.12 -0.50
CA MET A 366 19.85 9.52 -0.27
C MET A 366 20.73 9.50 -1.52
N GLU A 367 20.17 9.52 -2.73
CA GLU A 367 20.96 9.76 -3.96
C GLU A 367 21.76 11.08 -3.88
N ASN A 368 21.18 12.12 -3.27
CA ASN A 368 21.86 13.41 -3.07
C ASN A 368 22.83 13.41 -1.88
N VAL A 369 22.78 12.40 -1.01
CA VAL A 369 23.70 12.27 0.13
C VAL A 369 25.11 11.94 -0.34
N ALA A 370 25.25 11.28 -1.51
CA ALA A 370 26.53 10.99 -2.15
C ALA A 370 27.45 12.21 -2.21
N GLU A 371 26.92 13.36 -2.66
CA GLU A 371 27.67 14.62 -2.75
C GLU A 371 28.14 15.09 -1.37
N THR A 372 27.31 14.90 -0.33
CA THR A 372 27.66 15.27 1.05
C THR A 372 28.79 14.39 1.60
N LEU A 373 28.77 13.08 1.30
CA LEU A 373 29.81 12.15 1.72
C LEU A 373 31.13 12.43 0.99
N GLN A 374 31.08 12.73 -0.30
CA GLN A 374 32.25 13.13 -1.08
C GLN A 374 32.92 14.40 -0.50
N GLN A 375 32.13 15.39 -0.06
CA GLN A 375 32.65 16.59 0.62
C GLN A 375 33.35 16.27 1.95
N LEU A 376 32.96 15.17 2.61
CA LEU A 376 33.60 14.66 3.83
C LEU A 376 34.75 13.69 3.55
N ALA A 377 35.08 13.44 2.28
CA ALA A 377 36.04 12.41 1.84
C ALA A 377 35.68 11.01 2.35
N LEU A 378 34.39 10.68 2.37
CA LEU A 378 33.85 9.37 2.77
C LEU A 378 33.24 8.64 1.57
N GLU A 379 33.31 7.32 1.61
CA GLU A 379 32.70 6.42 0.64
C GLU A 379 31.17 6.49 0.68
N GLN A 380 30.53 6.49 -0.49
CA GLN A 380 29.07 6.63 -0.60
C GLN A 380 28.33 5.42 -0.01
N GLU A 381 28.96 4.25 -0.13
CA GLU A 381 28.51 2.94 0.33
C GLU A 381 28.35 2.89 1.86
N ARG A 382 28.90 3.86 2.60
CA ARG A 382 28.67 3.98 4.05
C ARG A 382 27.24 4.33 4.42
N VAL A 383 26.42 4.80 3.48
CA VAL A 383 25.00 5.09 3.73
C VAL A 383 24.14 4.27 2.78
N THR A 384 23.47 3.26 3.31
CA THR A 384 22.57 2.40 2.52
C THR A 384 21.15 2.43 3.05
N LEU A 385 20.20 2.19 2.15
CA LEU A 385 18.81 1.98 2.49
C LEU A 385 18.43 0.54 2.14
N HIS A 386 17.85 -0.16 3.12
CA HIS A 386 17.28 -1.48 2.90
C HIS A 386 15.82 -1.48 3.35
N THR A 387 15.04 -2.41 2.79
CA THR A 387 13.62 -2.57 3.11
C THR A 387 13.32 -3.96 3.62
N VAL A 388 12.34 -4.04 4.53
CA VAL A 388 11.81 -5.28 5.10
C VAL A 388 10.30 -5.13 5.31
N ALA A 389 9.58 -6.24 5.19
CA ALA A 389 8.21 -6.35 5.66
C ALA A 389 8.16 -6.63 7.18
N ILE A 390 7.01 -6.37 7.80
CA ILE A 390 6.80 -6.60 9.24
C ILE A 390 7.08 -8.05 9.69
N ASP A 391 6.84 -9.03 8.81
CA ASP A 391 6.99 -10.46 9.05
C ASP A 391 8.35 -11.03 8.60
N GLU A 392 9.20 -10.21 7.98
CA GLU A 392 10.51 -10.60 7.44
C GLU A 392 11.62 -10.54 8.49
N VAL A 393 11.41 -11.23 9.62
CA VAL A 393 12.31 -11.23 10.78
C VAL A 393 13.73 -11.68 10.45
N GLU A 394 13.87 -12.80 9.75
CA GLU A 394 15.19 -13.35 9.38
C GLU A 394 15.93 -12.43 8.40
N GLU A 395 15.20 -11.82 7.47
CA GLU A 395 15.78 -10.92 6.48
C GLU A 395 16.23 -9.60 7.13
N ALA A 396 15.50 -9.08 8.12
CA ALA A 396 15.94 -7.92 8.90
C ALA A 396 17.26 -8.18 9.63
N VAL A 397 17.38 -9.35 10.29
CA VAL A 397 18.62 -9.75 10.98
C VAL A 397 19.75 -9.96 9.98
N LYS A 398 19.47 -10.62 8.85
CA LYS A 398 20.45 -10.85 7.78
C LYS A 398 21.00 -9.54 7.24
N LYS A 399 20.15 -8.57 6.91
CA LYS A 399 20.56 -7.24 6.42
C LYS A 399 21.44 -6.48 7.40
N LEU A 400 21.15 -6.54 8.70
CA LEU A 400 22.02 -5.95 9.72
C LEU A 400 23.41 -6.61 9.72
N ASN A 401 23.47 -7.94 9.65
CA ASN A 401 24.74 -8.66 9.61
C ASN A 401 25.53 -8.37 8.34
N GLU A 402 24.88 -8.40 7.17
CA GLU A 402 25.50 -8.10 5.88
C GLU A 402 26.09 -6.68 5.86
N PHE A 403 25.30 -5.68 6.28
CA PHE A 403 25.78 -4.30 6.36
C PHE A 403 26.94 -4.17 7.36
N ASN A 404 26.89 -4.85 8.50
CA ASN A 404 27.98 -4.82 9.47
C ASN A 404 29.29 -5.39 8.91
N GLU A 405 29.24 -6.49 8.16
CA GLU A 405 30.44 -7.05 7.53
C GLU A 405 30.94 -6.19 6.38
N GLU A 406 30.03 -5.61 5.58
CA GLU A 406 30.38 -4.65 4.54
C GLU A 406 31.14 -3.44 5.11
N MET A 407 30.64 -2.87 6.22
CA MET A 407 31.29 -1.72 6.86
C MET A 407 32.68 -2.02 7.42
N LYS A 408 32.96 -3.24 7.85
CA LYS A 408 34.31 -3.66 8.26
C LYS A 408 35.31 -3.76 7.11
N GLY A 409 34.83 -3.76 5.86
CA GLY A 409 35.67 -3.73 4.68
C GLY A 409 36.28 -2.36 4.40
N PHE A 410 35.71 -1.30 4.97
CA PHE A 410 36.23 0.06 4.87
C PHE A 410 37.18 0.39 6.02
N GLU A 411 37.98 1.45 5.91
CA GLU A 411 38.71 1.99 7.06
C GLU A 411 37.74 2.64 8.06
N GLU A 412 38.16 2.75 9.33
CA GLU A 412 37.38 3.46 10.35
C GLU A 412 37.12 4.91 9.92
N ASN A 413 35.95 5.43 10.26
CA ASN A 413 35.63 6.82 9.94
C ASN A 413 36.67 7.77 10.57
N PRO A 414 37.33 8.64 9.77
CA PRO A 414 38.41 9.53 10.24
C PRO A 414 37.97 10.58 11.27
N PHE A 415 36.66 10.81 11.42
CA PHE A 415 36.11 11.71 12.43
C PHE A 415 35.94 11.05 13.81
N LYS A 416 36.29 9.77 13.98
CA LYS A 416 36.29 9.10 15.29
C LYS A 416 37.29 9.74 16.26
N GLY A 417 36.90 9.81 17.53
CA GLY A 417 37.75 10.30 18.61
C GLY A 417 37.87 11.83 18.72
N TRP A 418 37.15 12.59 17.89
CA TRP A 418 37.11 14.06 17.91
C TRP A 418 35.75 14.62 18.38
#